data_AF-A0A2Z7BU49-F1
#
_entry.id   AF-A0A2Z7BU49-F1
#
_cell.length_a   1.000
_cell.length_b   1.000
_cell.length_c   1.000
_cell.angle_alpha   90.00
_cell.angle_beta   90.00
_cell.angle_gamma   90.00
#
_symmetry.space_group_name_H-M   'P 1'
#
loop_
_entity.id
_entity.type
_entity.pdbx_description
1 polymer ?
#
loop_
_entity_poly.entity_id
_entity_poly.type
_entity_poly.pdbx_seq_one_letter_code
_entity_poly.pdbx_strand_id
1 'polypeptide(L)'
;MEVARSRKGIYESQRKYVLDLLKETGMSGCRPSDIPMDPNQKLNSATKGASVEKERYQRLVGKLMYLSHTRPDITFAVSMVSQFMHSPHEEHMDTRF
;
A
#
# COMPACT_ATOMS: atom_id res chain seq x y z
N MET A 1 8.52 4.01 -12.10
CA MET A 1 8.46 3.02 -13.19
C MET A 1 9.81 3.04 -13.87
N GLU A 2 10.49 1.90 -13.91
CA GLU A 2 11.76 1.70 -14.58
C GLU A 2 11.49 0.86 -15.82
N VAL A 3 11.76 1.40 -17.01
CA VAL A 3 11.48 0.71 -18.27
C VAL A 3 12.79 0.27 -18.91
N ALA A 4 13.01 -1.04 -19.00
CA ALA A 4 14.12 -1.64 -19.71
C ALA A 4 13.67 -2.09 -21.10
N ARG A 5 14.46 -1.80 -22.13
CA ARG A 5 14.19 -2.24 -23.50
C ARG A 5 15.20 -3.30 -23.91
N SER A 6 14.73 -4.38 -24.52
CA SER A 6 15.56 -5.45 -25.05
C SER A 6 15.11 -5.82 -26.47
N ARG A 7 15.93 -6.58 -27.21
CA ARG A 7 15.54 -7.13 -28.52
C ARG A 7 14.32 -8.05 -28.45
N LYS A 8 14.00 -8.58 -27.26
CA LYS A 8 12.84 -9.45 -27.01
C LYS A 8 11.58 -8.66 -26.63
N GLY A 9 11.68 -7.35 -26.37
CA GLY A 9 10.55 -6.51 -25.97
C GLY A 9 10.89 -5.50 -24.88
N ILE A 10 9.83 -4.86 -24.37
CA ILE A 10 9.88 -3.87 -23.28
C ILE A 10 9.58 -4.59 -21.97
N TYR A 11 10.39 -4.34 -20.94
CA TYR A 11 10.21 -4.82 -19.59
C TYR A 11 10.01 -3.63 -18.66
N GLU A 12 8.93 -3.64 -17.89
CA GLU A 12 8.68 -2.63 -16.85
C GLU A 12 8.96 -3.21 -15.47
N SER A 13 9.68 -2.45 -14.65
CA SER A 13 9.99 -2.79 -13.27
C SER A 13 9.60 -1.65 -12.33
N GLN A 14 9.11 -2.02 -11.14
CA GLN A 14 9.00 -1.11 -10.01
C GLN A 14 9.86 -1.58 -8.82
N ARG A 15 10.84 -2.47 -9.05
CA ARG A 15 11.59 -3.10 -7.97
C ARG A 15 12.26 -2.08 -7.05
N LYS A 16 12.93 -1.06 -7.61
CA LYS A 16 13.55 -0.01 -6.80
C LYS A 16 12.52 0.73 -5.95
N TYR A 17 11.40 1.11 -6.57
CA TYR A 17 10.32 1.80 -5.88
C TYR A 17 9.76 0.98 -4.70
N VAL A 18 9.55 -0.32 -4.90
CA VAL A 18 9.12 -1.24 -3.84
C VAL A 18 10.12 -1.27 -2.69
N LEU A 19 11.42 -1.41 -2.99
CA LEU A 19 12.47 -1.47 -1.98
C LEU A 19 12.57 -0.15 -1.19
N ASP A 20 12.49 0.98 -1.86
CA ASP A 20 12.51 2.30 -1.23
C ASP A 20 11.27 2.50 -0.35
N LEU A 21 10.09 2.08 -0.81
CA LEU A 21 8.84 2.15 -0.05
C LEU A 21 8.91 1.29 1.21
N LEU A 22 9.36 0.03 1.09
CA LEU A 22 9.53 -0.87 2.24
C LEU A 22 10.53 -0.30 3.26
N LYS A 23 11.58 0.38 2.81
CA LYS A 23 12.54 1.03 3.69
C LYS A 23 11.92 2.24 4.41
N GLU A 24 11.16 3.07 3.69
CA GLU A 24 10.48 4.23 4.27
C GLU A 24 9.43 3.84 5.29
N THR A 25 8.70 2.74 5.07
CA THR A 25 7.67 2.24 5.99
C THR A 25 8.21 1.33 7.09
N GLY A 26 9.52 1.01 7.08
CA GLY A 26 10.13 0.11 8.05
C GLY A 26 9.78 -1.37 7.85
N MET A 27 9.28 -1.74 6.67
CA MET A 27 8.82 -3.10 6.31
C MET A 27 9.87 -3.94 5.56
N SER A 28 11.12 -3.51 5.51
CA SER A 28 12.20 -4.22 4.79
C SER A 28 12.47 -5.64 5.30
N GLY A 29 12.12 -5.94 6.56
CA GLY A 29 12.24 -7.27 7.17
C GLY A 29 10.93 -8.08 7.20
N CYS A 30 9.84 -7.57 6.62
CA CYS A 30 8.56 -8.26 6.61
C CYS A 30 8.63 -9.53 5.75
N ARG A 31 7.95 -10.58 6.21
CA ARG A 31 7.79 -11.80 5.42
C ARG A 31 6.83 -11.52 4.26
N PRO A 32 7.08 -12.09 3.07
CA PRO A 32 6.09 -12.08 2.00
C PRO A 32 4.77 -12.70 2.48
N SER A 33 3.65 -12.10 2.11
CA SER A 33 2.31 -12.66 2.29
C SER A 33 1.67 -12.86 0.93
N ASP A 34 1.09 -14.03 0.71
CA ASP A 34 0.27 -14.32 -0.47
C ASP A 34 -1.11 -13.65 -0.37
N ILE A 35 -1.53 -13.29 0.84
CA ILE A 35 -2.81 -12.64 1.14
C ILE A 35 -2.49 -11.31 1.84
N PRO A 36 -2.43 -10.19 1.09
CA PRO A 36 -1.99 -8.90 1.61
C PRO A 36 -3.04 -8.21 2.51
N MET A 37 -4.23 -8.79 2.68
CA MET A 37 -5.23 -8.36 3.64
C MET A 37 -6.30 -9.45 3.76
N ASP A 38 -6.76 -9.76 4.98
CA ASP A 38 -7.91 -10.65 5.18
C ASP A 38 -9.20 -9.96 4.68
N PRO A 39 -9.92 -10.49 3.68
CA PRO A 39 -11.16 -9.91 3.18
C PRO A 39 -12.26 -9.80 4.24
N ASN A 40 -12.19 -10.61 5.30
CA ASN A 40 -13.16 -10.58 6.40
C ASN A 40 -12.79 -9.57 7.49
N GLN A 41 -11.62 -8.94 7.39
CA GLN A 41 -11.21 -7.89 8.31
C GLN A 41 -12.11 -6.66 8.15
N LYS A 42 -12.98 -6.43 9.12
CA LYS A 42 -13.85 -5.26 9.15
C LYS A 42 -13.08 -4.05 9.65
N LEU A 43 -12.65 -3.20 8.73
CA LEU A 43 -12.28 -1.81 9.05
C LEU A 43 -13.58 -1.04 9.29
N ASN A 44 -13.82 -0.65 10.53
CA ASN A 44 -15.05 0.06 10.89
C ASN A 44 -14.88 1.56 10.62
N SER A 45 -15.92 2.20 10.09
CA SER A 45 -16.00 3.67 10.02
C SER A 45 -16.25 4.29 11.41
N ALA A 46 -16.71 3.49 12.37
CA ALA A 46 -16.87 3.89 13.76
C ALA A 46 -15.49 4.06 14.39
N THR A 47 -15.01 5.29 14.33
CA THR A 47 -13.72 5.76 14.81
C THR A 47 -13.33 5.17 16.16
N LYS A 48 -12.36 4.25 16.17
CA LYS A 48 -11.61 3.88 17.36
C LYS A 48 -10.17 4.34 17.19
N GLY A 49 -9.64 5.03 18.20
CA GLY A 49 -8.26 5.53 18.20
C GLY A 49 -8.13 7.01 17.80
N ALA A 50 -6.91 7.52 17.88
CA ALA A 50 -6.64 8.92 17.58
C ALA A 50 -6.70 9.18 16.07
N SER A 51 -7.02 10.42 15.69
CA SER A 51 -6.86 10.86 14.31
C SER A 51 -5.37 10.89 13.96
N VAL A 52 -5.03 10.36 12.79
CA VAL A 52 -3.67 10.45 12.24
C VAL A 52 -3.56 11.64 11.29
N GLU A 53 -2.32 12.10 11.11
CA GLU A 53 -2.01 13.18 10.19
C GLU A 53 -2.44 12.82 8.76
N LYS A 54 -3.45 13.54 8.26
CA LYS A 54 -4.13 13.25 6.99
C LYS A 54 -3.17 13.22 5.80
N GLU A 55 -2.24 14.17 5.73
CA GLU A 55 -1.28 14.27 4.62
C GLU A 55 -0.36 13.05 4.57
N ARG A 56 0.11 12.59 5.73
CA ARG A 56 0.95 11.39 5.84
C ARG A 56 0.20 10.15 5.35
N TYR A 57 -1.05 9.99 5.76
CA TYR A 57 -1.90 8.87 5.34
C TYR A 57 -2.16 8.91 3.83
N GLN A 58 -2.59 10.05 3.30
CA GLN A 58 -2.85 10.22 1.87
C GLN A 58 -1.61 9.98 1.02
N ARG A 59 -0.43 10.44 1.48
CA ARG A 59 0.84 10.16 0.80
C ARG A 59 1.15 8.68 0.76
N LEU A 60 0.91 7.94 1.85
CA LEU A 60 1.11 6.49 1.89
C LEU A 60 0.14 5.76 0.94
N VAL A 61 -1.15 6.08 1.02
CA VAL A 61 -2.17 5.48 0.14
C VAL A 61 -1.85 5.77 -1.34
N GLY A 62 -1.42 6.98 -1.68
CA GLY A 62 -1.00 7.32 -3.04
C GLY A 62 0.18 6.49 -3.54
N LYS A 63 1.16 6.21 -2.66
CA LYS A 63 2.29 5.31 -2.99
C LYS A 63 1.83 3.86 -3.21
N LEU A 64 0.88 3.38 -2.40
CA LEU A 64 0.30 2.05 -2.54
C LEU A 64 -0.56 1.92 -3.82
N MET A 65 -1.34 2.95 -4.17
CA MET A 65 -2.06 3.02 -5.46
C MET A 65 -1.11 2.98 -6.65
N TYR A 66 0.03 3.64 -6.57
CA TYR A 66 1.03 3.57 -7.63
C TYR A 66 1.61 2.15 -7.78
N LEU A 67 1.82 1.48 -6.65
CA LEU A 67 2.34 0.11 -6.63
C LEU A 67 1.33 -0.89 -7.20
N SER A 68 0.04 -0.75 -6.89
CA SER A 68 -1.01 -1.69 -7.33
C SER A 68 -1.13 -1.80 -8.86
N HIS A 69 -0.70 -0.78 -9.61
CA HIS A 69 -0.65 -0.83 -11.08
C HIS A 69 0.28 -1.92 -11.62
N THR A 70 1.31 -2.31 -10.88
CA THR A 70 2.23 -3.41 -11.27
C THR A 70 2.15 -4.61 -10.35
N ARG A 71 1.39 -4.49 -9.25
CA ARG A 71 1.14 -5.53 -8.24
C ARG A 71 -0.38 -5.64 -8.00
N PRO A 72 -1.13 -6.24 -8.94
CA PRO A 72 -2.58 -6.30 -8.83
C PRO A 72 -3.04 -7.08 -7.59
N ASP A 73 -2.20 -7.95 -7.04
CA ASP A 73 -2.43 -8.72 -5.82
C ASP A 73 -2.73 -7.87 -4.58
N ILE A 74 -2.20 -6.65 -4.49
CA ILE A 74 -2.48 -5.75 -3.35
C ILE A 74 -3.69 -4.84 -3.57
N THR A 75 -4.31 -4.86 -4.76
CA THR A 75 -5.35 -3.88 -5.16
C THR A 75 -6.53 -3.84 -4.20
N PHE A 76 -6.95 -5.00 -3.69
CA PHE A 76 -8.03 -5.10 -2.71
C PHE A 76 -7.69 -4.33 -1.43
N ALA A 77 -6.51 -4.60 -0.87
CA ALA A 77 -6.04 -3.94 0.34
C ALA A 77 -5.94 -2.41 0.16
N VAL A 78 -5.39 -1.97 -0.97
CA VAL A 78 -5.30 -0.55 -1.33
C VAL A 78 -6.68 0.08 -1.43
N SER A 79 -7.65 -0.60 -2.05
CA SER A 79 -9.02 -0.11 -2.20
C SER A 79 -9.70 0.08 -0.84
N MET A 80 -9.47 -0.83 0.10
CA MET A 80 -10.01 -0.74 1.46
C MET A 80 -9.46 0.48 2.22
N VAL A 81 -8.13 0.65 2.27
CA VAL A 81 -7.52 1.78 3.01
C VAL A 81 -7.79 3.13 2.34
N SER A 82 -8.05 3.15 1.03
CA SER A 82 -8.38 4.37 0.30
C SER A 82 -9.72 5.00 0.72
N GLN A 83 -10.63 4.22 1.30
CA GLN A 83 -11.94 4.71 1.77
C GLN A 83 -11.80 5.74 2.92
N PHE A 84 -10.66 5.73 3.63
CA PHE A 84 -10.45 6.55 4.82
C PHE A 84 -9.56 7.79 4.60
N MET A 85 -9.27 8.15 3.34
CA MET A 85 -8.39 9.29 3.00
C MET A 85 -8.87 10.66 3.51
N HIS A 86 -10.16 10.82 3.81
CA HIS A 86 -10.72 12.07 4.30
C HIS A 86 -10.61 12.23 5.82
N SER A 87 -10.63 11.12 6.56
CA SER A 87 -10.66 11.08 8.03
C SER A 87 -9.93 9.82 8.54
N PRO A 88 -8.60 9.76 8.42
CA PRO A 88 -7.84 8.58 8.81
C PRO A 88 -7.63 8.53 10.34
N HIS A 89 -7.57 7.31 10.86
CA HIS A 89 -7.41 6.99 12.28
C HIS A 89 -6.35 5.90 12.45
N GLU A 90 -5.81 5.75 13.65
CA GLU A 90 -4.74 4.77 13.94
C GLU A 90 -5.09 3.35 13.47
N GLU A 91 -6.35 2.92 13.65
CA GLU A 91 -6.83 1.61 13.18
C GLU A 91 -6.68 1.43 11.66
N HIS A 92 -6.78 2.51 10.88
CA HIS A 92 -6.58 2.48 9.43
C HIS A 92 -5.09 2.47 9.07
N MET A 93 -4.24 3.11 9.88
CA MET A 93 -2.78 3.17 9.65
C MET A 93 -2.07 1.86 10.01
N ASP A 94 -2.51 1.19 11.08
CA ASP A 94 -1.95 -0.07 11.58
C ASP A 94 -2.65 -1.31 11.00
N THR A 95 -3.40 -1.13 9.91
CA THR A 95 -3.95 -2.26 9.16
C THR A 95 -2.82 -3.21 8.78
N ARG A 96 -2.86 -4.43 9.30
CA ARG A 96 -1.87 -5.46 8.94
C ARG A 96 -2.08 -5.87 7.48
N PHE A 97 -1.07 -5.59 6.66
CA PHE A 97 -0.90 -6.10 5.31
C PHE A 97 -0.04 -7.38 5.32
#